data_AF-Q6CVN0-F1
#
_entry.id   AF-Q6CVN0-F1
#
_cell.length_a   1.000
_cell.length_b   1.000
_cell.length_c   1.000
_cell.angle_alpha   90.00
_cell.angle_beta   90.00
_cell.angle_gamma   90.00
#
_symmetry.space_group_name_H-M   'P 1'
#
loop_
_entity.id
_entity.type
_entity.pdbx_description
1 polymer ?
#
loop_
_entity_poly.entity_id
_entity_poly.type
_entity_poly.pdbx_seq_one_letter_code
_entity_poly.pdbx_strand_id
1 'polypeptide(L)'
;MTDGLLVTGDLVLCTVGSYEPWPAVVVPQRILSKSVLKAKENVGQVAVAFFNDSTYYWTKPKQLKLLTEENIEAWIKSPPKRSSKELKKAYQFASDYTSLQEFVEDRLTAEGRADDLETIAEVKMGEDPLLSNIELKLEDTKSTDKRRGRRRNESESEDSTSNNNSNGSTKAKKSPSSGNKNRDSPVSTPVATSVSDFKKKRESSSESLSTSPSFVPEEPPKKRSKLDYSRRVEIAQIFRNKLQKCLVQRDTPPTDADLAESDKLMRKILSHTKSTPEFFDLEALRVSKLHKLLKVISSMPELSQFHESCNTILEVWAPHVQKIKKEKLKLKGSLSP
;
A
#
# COMPACT_ATOMS: atom_id res chain seq x y z
N MET A 1 -15.76 -15.44 -24.53
CA MET A 1 -15.23 -14.58 -23.45
C MET A 1 -14.12 -15.37 -22.80
N THR A 2 -12.90 -14.84 -22.75
CA THR A 2 -11.77 -15.55 -22.16
C THR A 2 -11.84 -15.43 -20.65
N ASP A 3 -12.33 -16.47 -19.97
CA ASP A 3 -12.08 -16.70 -18.53
C ASP A 3 -10.61 -17.10 -18.34
N GLY A 4 -9.69 -16.23 -18.75
CA GLY A 4 -8.27 -16.35 -18.46
C GLY A 4 -8.02 -16.01 -17.00
N LEU A 5 -7.16 -16.77 -16.33
CA LEU A 5 -6.59 -16.35 -15.06
C LEU A 5 -5.75 -15.09 -15.35
N LEU A 6 -6.17 -13.93 -14.82
CA LEU A 6 -5.35 -12.72 -14.90
C LEU A 6 -4.14 -12.89 -13.98
N VAL A 7 -2.97 -12.63 -14.53
CA VAL A 7 -1.69 -12.71 -13.84
C VAL A 7 -1.10 -11.31 -13.64
N THR A 8 -0.11 -11.21 -12.76
CA THR A 8 0.68 -9.99 -12.59
C THR A 8 1.34 -9.57 -13.91
N GLY A 9 1.25 -8.28 -14.22
CA GLY A 9 1.80 -7.70 -15.45
C GLY A 9 0.85 -7.73 -16.65
N ASP A 10 -0.31 -8.37 -16.56
CA ASP A 10 -1.32 -8.30 -17.61
C ASP A 10 -1.79 -6.85 -17.81
N LEU A 11 -1.73 -6.41 -19.08
CA LEU A 11 -2.38 -5.18 -19.52
C LEU A 11 -3.89 -5.40 -19.61
N VAL A 12 -4.66 -4.52 -18.99
CA VAL A 12 -6.11 -4.62 -18.91
C VAL A 12 -6.80 -3.26 -19.11
N LEU A 13 -7.99 -3.29 -19.70
CA LEU A 13 -8.93 -2.18 -19.62
C LEU A 13 -9.82 -2.36 -18.39
N CYS A 14 -9.84 -1.34 -17.55
CA CYS A 14 -10.71 -1.25 -16.38
C CYS A 14 -11.70 -0.08 -16.54
N THR A 15 -12.98 -0.33 -16.26
CA THR A 15 -14.02 0.69 -16.28
C THR A 15 -14.43 1.02 -14.85
N VAL A 16 -14.32 2.29 -14.46
CA VAL A 16 -14.71 2.78 -13.13
C VAL A 16 -15.94 3.68 -13.28
N GLY A 17 -17.07 3.28 -12.70
CA GLY A 17 -18.30 4.08 -12.71
C GLY A 17 -18.72 4.51 -14.12
N SER A 18 -18.79 5.82 -14.37
CA SER A 18 -19.15 6.43 -15.66
C SER A 18 -17.95 6.93 -16.49
N TYR A 19 -16.72 6.61 -16.10
CA TYR A 19 -15.52 6.97 -16.87
C TYR A 19 -15.32 6.04 -18.08
N GLU A 20 -14.63 6.53 -19.11
CA GLU A 20 -14.22 5.69 -20.26
C GLU A 20 -13.28 4.55 -19.79
N PRO A 21 -13.29 3.37 -20.44
CA PRO A 21 -12.38 2.28 -20.08
C PRO A 21 -10.92 2.71 -20.18
N TRP A 22 -10.19 2.61 -19.07
CA TRP A 22 -8.83 3.14 -18.92
C TRP A 22 -7.81 2.00 -18.90
N PRO A 23 -6.66 2.14 -19.57
CA PRO A 23 -5.61 1.12 -19.56
C PRO A 23 -4.90 1.07 -18.20
N ALA A 24 -4.64 -0.14 -17.72
CA ALA A 24 -4.02 -0.41 -16.43
C ALA A 24 -3.19 -1.71 -16.47
N VAL A 25 -2.31 -1.86 -15.49
CA VAL A 25 -1.53 -3.09 -15.24
C VAL A 25 -2.10 -3.82 -14.04
N VAL A 26 -2.24 -5.14 -14.11
CA VAL A 26 -2.54 -5.99 -12.94
C VAL A 26 -1.29 -6.06 -12.05
N VAL A 27 -1.42 -5.62 -10.79
CA VAL A 27 -0.29 -5.56 -9.83
C VAL A 27 -0.52 -6.50 -8.63
N PRO A 28 0.55 -7.11 -8.07
CA PRO A 28 0.39 -8.00 -6.94
C PRO A 28 0.08 -7.24 -5.66
N GLN A 29 -0.68 -7.85 -4.74
CA GLN A 29 -1.08 -7.17 -3.50
C GLN A 29 0.12 -6.74 -2.62
N ARG A 30 1.27 -7.41 -2.74
CA ARG A 30 2.46 -7.15 -1.91
C ARG A 30 3.11 -5.77 -2.08
N ILE A 31 2.93 -5.10 -3.23
CA ILE A 31 3.51 -3.76 -3.47
C ILE A 31 2.65 -2.62 -2.90
N LEU A 32 1.39 -2.93 -2.57
CA LEU A 32 0.37 -1.95 -2.25
C LEU A 32 0.56 -1.41 -0.83
N SER A 33 0.35 -0.10 -0.69
CA SER A 33 0.42 0.53 0.63
C SER A 33 -0.71 0.05 1.56
N LYS A 34 -0.48 0.15 2.87
CA LYS A 34 -1.46 -0.27 3.90
C LYS A 34 -2.83 0.43 3.79
N SER A 35 -2.90 1.61 3.19
CA SER A 35 -4.16 2.31 2.90
C SER A 35 -4.89 1.68 1.71
N VAL A 36 -4.18 1.38 0.62
CA VAL A 36 -4.74 0.71 -0.56
C VAL A 36 -5.23 -0.69 -0.20
N LEU A 37 -4.45 -1.47 0.55
CA LEU A 37 -4.86 -2.79 1.05
C LEU A 37 -6.13 -2.76 1.91
N LYS A 38 -6.33 -1.70 2.72
CA LYS A 38 -7.55 -1.51 3.51
C LYS A 38 -8.78 -1.12 2.69
N ALA A 39 -8.60 -0.62 1.47
CA ALA A 39 -9.70 -0.31 0.55
C ALA A 39 -10.21 -1.54 -0.23
N LYS A 40 -9.62 -2.72 0.00
CA LYS A 40 -10.10 -3.99 -0.57
C LYS A 40 -11.35 -4.44 0.18
N GLU A 41 -12.48 -4.51 -0.53
CA GLU A 41 -13.77 -4.87 0.06
C GLU A 41 -14.05 -6.38 0.07
N ASN A 42 -13.54 -7.10 -0.94
CA ASN A 42 -13.93 -8.48 -1.22
C ASN A 42 -12.72 -9.40 -1.44
N VAL A 43 -12.85 -10.65 -0.99
CA VAL A 43 -11.92 -11.73 -1.34
C VAL A 43 -12.00 -12.01 -2.86
N GLY A 44 -10.86 -12.22 -3.52
CA GLY A 44 -10.79 -12.42 -4.96
C GLY A 44 -10.84 -11.14 -5.82
N GLN A 45 -10.81 -9.93 -5.22
CA GLN A 45 -10.46 -8.72 -5.98
C GLN A 45 -8.96 -8.68 -6.28
N VAL A 46 -8.64 -8.34 -7.53
CA VAL A 46 -7.29 -7.97 -7.98
C VAL A 46 -7.12 -6.46 -7.91
N ALA A 47 -5.88 -6.01 -7.73
CA ALA A 47 -5.54 -4.60 -7.81
C ALA A 47 -5.00 -4.28 -9.21
N VAL A 48 -5.46 -3.17 -9.77
CA VAL A 48 -4.91 -2.61 -11.01
C VAL A 48 -4.34 -1.22 -10.75
N ALA A 49 -3.25 -0.89 -11.44
CA ALA A 49 -2.60 0.42 -11.44
C ALA A 49 -2.80 1.08 -12.80
N PHE A 50 -3.46 2.24 -12.83
CA PHE A 50 -3.72 2.95 -14.08
C PHE A 50 -2.46 3.59 -14.67
N PHE A 51 -2.38 3.65 -15.99
CA PHE A 51 -1.39 4.47 -16.69
C PHE A 51 -1.77 5.96 -16.64
N ASN A 52 -0.77 6.84 -16.52
CA ASN A 52 -0.95 8.29 -16.38
C ASN A 52 -1.80 8.73 -15.15
N ASP A 53 -2.00 7.85 -14.15
CA ASP A 53 -2.65 8.18 -12.87
C ASP A 53 -1.99 7.43 -11.71
N SER A 54 -1.87 8.09 -10.55
CA SER A 54 -1.31 7.55 -9.31
C SER A 54 -2.31 6.71 -8.49
N THR A 55 -3.57 6.56 -8.94
CA THR A 55 -4.55 5.72 -8.26
C THR A 55 -4.41 4.22 -8.55
N TYR A 56 -4.74 3.40 -7.55
CA TYR A 56 -4.98 1.97 -7.67
C TYR A 56 -6.47 1.70 -7.55
N TYR A 57 -6.96 0.64 -8.20
CA TYR A 57 -8.37 0.24 -8.11
C TYR A 57 -8.54 -1.26 -7.85
N TRP A 58 -9.50 -1.60 -7.00
CA TRP A 58 -9.85 -2.98 -6.66
C TRP A 58 -11.06 -3.44 -7.44
N THR A 59 -10.89 -4.48 -8.25
CA THR A 59 -12.00 -5.01 -9.07
C THR A 59 -11.95 -6.53 -9.18
N LYS A 60 -13.05 -7.14 -9.60
CA LYS A 60 -13.12 -8.58 -9.84
C LYS A 60 -12.55 -8.85 -11.24
N PRO A 61 -11.75 -9.92 -11.46
CA PRO A 61 -11.20 -10.25 -12.79
C PRO A 61 -12.22 -10.20 -13.94
N LYS A 62 -13.47 -10.63 -13.68
CA LYS A 62 -14.58 -10.60 -14.66
C LYS A 62 -15.02 -9.21 -15.15
N GLN A 63 -14.58 -8.13 -14.49
CA GLN A 63 -14.86 -6.74 -14.89
C GLN A 63 -13.70 -6.12 -15.68
N LEU A 64 -12.55 -6.79 -15.73
CA LEU A 64 -11.40 -6.42 -16.54
C LEU A 64 -11.49 -7.06 -17.92
N LYS A 65 -10.98 -6.37 -18.93
CA LYS A 65 -10.79 -6.92 -20.28
C LYS A 65 -9.31 -6.92 -20.60
N LEU A 66 -8.76 -8.04 -21.06
CA LEU A 66 -7.37 -8.10 -21.49
C LEU A 66 -7.14 -7.10 -22.65
N LEU A 67 -6.05 -6.34 -22.55
CA LEU A 67 -5.67 -5.30 -23.49
C LEU A 67 -4.41 -5.74 -24.23
N THR A 68 -4.59 -6.29 -25.42
CA THR A 68 -3.49 -6.67 -26.31
C THR A 68 -2.84 -5.45 -26.95
N GLU A 69 -1.59 -5.59 -27.38
CA GLU A 69 -0.84 -4.58 -28.14
C GLU A 69 -1.62 -4.11 -29.39
N GLU A 70 -2.21 -5.03 -30.15
CA GLU A 70 -3.10 -4.73 -31.28
C GLU A 70 -4.26 -3.79 -30.91
N ASN A 71 -4.88 -4.00 -29.74
CA ASN A 71 -5.98 -3.17 -29.24
C ASN A 71 -5.49 -1.77 -28.82
N ILE A 72 -4.27 -1.68 -28.26
CA ILE A 72 -3.62 -0.41 -27.91
C ILE A 72 -3.32 0.39 -29.17
N GLU A 73 -2.64 -0.23 -30.15
CA GLU A 73 -2.34 0.40 -31.43
C GLU A 73 -3.60 0.87 -32.16
N ALA A 74 -4.63 0.03 -32.24
CA ALA A 74 -5.89 0.38 -32.91
C ALA A 74 -6.55 1.59 -32.24
N TRP A 75 -6.52 1.66 -30.91
CA TRP A 75 -7.03 2.81 -30.16
C TRP A 75 -6.18 4.07 -30.39
N ILE A 76 -4.84 3.97 -30.40
CA ILE A 76 -3.94 5.11 -30.68
C ILE A 76 -4.11 5.62 -32.11
N LYS A 77 -4.29 4.73 -33.09
CA LYS A 77 -4.51 5.05 -34.51
C LYS A 77 -5.88 5.73 -34.74
N SER A 78 -6.92 5.33 -34.01
CA SER A 78 -8.28 5.86 -34.15
C SER A 78 -8.97 6.10 -32.80
N PRO A 79 -8.51 7.07 -31.98
CA PRO A 79 -9.06 7.31 -30.65
C PRO A 79 -10.47 7.93 -30.73
N PRO A 80 -11.36 7.65 -29.76
CA PRO A 80 -12.69 8.26 -29.71
C PRO A 80 -12.65 9.78 -29.77
N LYS A 81 -13.57 10.42 -30.52
CA LYS A 81 -13.57 11.87 -30.78
C LYS A 81 -13.61 12.76 -29.53
N ARG A 82 -14.03 12.22 -28.38
CA ARG A 82 -14.14 12.93 -27.08
C ARG A 82 -13.13 12.44 -26.02
N SER A 83 -12.20 11.55 -26.39
CA SER A 83 -11.16 11.04 -25.47
C SER A 83 -10.32 12.17 -24.87
N SER A 84 -10.08 12.09 -23.56
CA SER A 84 -9.30 13.10 -22.84
C SER A 84 -7.82 13.06 -23.23
N LYS A 85 -7.09 14.17 -23.01
CA LYS A 85 -5.64 14.22 -23.23
C LYS A 85 -4.89 13.24 -22.33
N GLU A 86 -5.40 13.01 -21.11
CA GLU A 86 -4.85 12.09 -20.13
C GLU A 86 -5.05 10.62 -20.55
N LEU A 87 -6.23 10.28 -21.09
CA LEU A 87 -6.48 8.93 -21.61
C LEU A 87 -5.56 8.63 -22.81
N LYS A 88 -5.34 9.60 -23.69
CA LYS A 88 -4.39 9.45 -24.81
C LYS A 88 -2.96 9.16 -24.33
N LYS A 89 -2.49 9.87 -23.30
CA LYS A 89 -1.20 9.58 -22.65
C LYS A 89 -1.20 8.20 -21.98
N ALA A 90 -2.29 7.82 -21.34
CA ALA A 90 -2.40 6.50 -20.68
C ALA A 90 -2.24 5.35 -21.69
N TYR A 91 -2.83 5.46 -22.89
CA TYR A 91 -2.60 4.49 -23.96
C TYR A 91 -1.18 4.54 -24.54
N GLN A 92 -0.54 5.71 -24.61
CA GLN A 92 0.88 5.80 -25.01
C GLN A 92 1.78 5.05 -24.02
N PHE A 93 1.67 5.33 -22.72
CA PHE A 93 2.43 4.59 -21.70
C PHE A 93 2.09 3.09 -21.65
N ALA A 94 0.86 2.69 -22.00
CA ALA A 94 0.51 1.28 -22.13
C ALA A 94 1.15 0.62 -23.36
N SER A 95 1.45 1.39 -24.40
CA SER A 95 2.21 0.94 -25.59
C SER A 95 3.71 0.83 -25.32
N ASP A 96 4.23 1.70 -24.45
CA ASP A 96 5.65 1.72 -24.05
C ASP A 96 5.95 0.72 -22.91
N TYR A 97 4.92 0.08 -22.33
CA TYR A 97 5.05 -0.84 -21.20
C TYR A 97 5.69 -2.17 -21.63
N THR A 98 6.83 -2.49 -21.01
CA THR A 98 7.58 -3.73 -21.28
C THR A 98 7.84 -4.57 -20.03
N SER A 99 8.09 -3.93 -18.88
CA SER A 99 8.50 -4.60 -17.63
C SER A 99 7.60 -4.20 -16.45
N LEU A 100 7.05 -5.20 -15.76
CA LEU A 100 6.33 -4.97 -14.51
C LEU A 100 7.23 -4.45 -13.39
N GLN A 101 8.48 -4.92 -13.32
CA GLN A 101 9.42 -4.50 -12.28
C GLN A 101 9.71 -2.99 -12.40
N GLU A 102 10.08 -2.52 -13.59
CA GLU A 102 10.34 -1.10 -13.87
C GLU A 102 9.10 -0.22 -13.58
N PHE A 103 7.93 -0.65 -14.04
CA PHE A 103 6.66 0.03 -13.74
C PHE A 103 6.38 0.13 -12.23
N VAL A 104 6.70 -0.92 -11.46
CA VAL A 104 6.56 -0.91 -10.00
C VAL A 104 7.60 0.01 -9.34
N GLU A 105 8.84 0.03 -9.82
CA GLU A 105 9.90 0.91 -9.32
C GLU A 105 9.57 2.39 -9.52
N ASP A 106 9.15 2.77 -10.73
CA ASP A 106 8.67 4.11 -11.05
C ASP A 106 7.46 4.50 -10.19
N ARG A 107 6.51 3.57 -10.01
CA ARG A 107 5.30 3.80 -9.24
C ARG A 107 5.59 4.01 -7.76
N LEU A 108 6.44 3.17 -7.16
CA LEU A 108 6.90 3.32 -5.79
C LEU A 108 7.69 4.64 -5.63
N THR A 109 8.51 5.00 -6.60
CA THR A 109 9.28 6.25 -6.59
C THR A 109 8.38 7.47 -6.64
N ALA A 110 7.38 7.50 -7.53
CA ALA A 110 6.39 8.58 -7.62
C ALA A 110 5.54 8.72 -6.34
N GLU A 111 5.26 7.63 -5.64
CA GLU A 111 4.56 7.62 -4.34
C GLU A 111 5.45 8.00 -3.14
N GLY A 112 6.75 8.23 -3.36
CA GLY A 112 7.72 8.48 -2.28
C GLY A 112 8.01 7.23 -1.43
N ARG A 113 7.81 6.05 -2.01
CA ARG A 113 7.97 4.71 -1.43
C ARG A 113 9.12 3.91 -2.07
N ALA A 114 10.07 4.55 -2.75
CA ALA A 114 11.25 3.87 -3.32
C ALA A 114 12.02 3.02 -2.29
N ASP A 115 12.06 3.44 -1.02
CA ASP A 115 12.67 2.66 0.07
C ASP A 115 11.94 1.32 0.36
N ASP A 116 10.66 1.17 -0.02
CA ASP A 116 9.91 -0.09 0.12
C ASP A 116 10.46 -1.17 -0.86
N LEU A 117 11.15 -0.78 -1.94
CA LEU A 117 11.68 -1.68 -2.98
C LEU A 117 12.71 -2.67 -2.42
N GLU A 118 13.57 -2.27 -1.48
CA GLU A 118 14.51 -3.18 -0.80
C GLU A 118 13.79 -4.25 0.06
N THR A 119 12.52 -4.01 0.42
CA THR A 119 11.72 -4.90 1.28
C THR A 119 10.75 -5.77 0.48
N ILE A 120 10.41 -5.36 -0.74
CA ILE A 120 9.54 -6.07 -1.68
C ILE A 120 10.41 -7.03 -2.49
N ALA A 121 10.10 -8.33 -2.44
CA ALA A 121 10.74 -9.29 -3.33
C ALA A 121 10.42 -8.96 -4.79
N GLU A 122 11.43 -9.13 -5.67
CA GLU A 122 11.37 -8.90 -7.13
C GLU A 122 10.02 -9.32 -7.72
N VAL A 123 9.42 -8.44 -8.51
CA VAL A 123 8.05 -8.59 -9.00
C VAL A 123 8.08 -9.13 -10.42
N LYS A 124 7.83 -10.44 -10.56
CA LYS A 124 7.82 -11.11 -11.86
C LYS A 124 6.44 -11.01 -12.48
N MET A 125 6.40 -10.95 -13.81
CA MET A 125 5.17 -11.11 -14.58
C MET A 125 4.76 -12.60 -14.57
N GLY A 126 3.46 -12.88 -14.66
CA GLY A 126 2.94 -14.25 -14.68
C GLY A 126 2.67 -14.88 -13.31
N GLU A 127 2.94 -14.19 -12.20
CA GLU A 127 2.55 -14.65 -10.85
C GLU A 127 1.05 -14.42 -10.58
N ASP A 128 0.49 -15.15 -9.61
CA ASP A 128 -0.88 -14.88 -9.10
C ASP A 128 -0.93 -13.52 -8.38
N PRO A 129 -1.73 -12.54 -8.85
CA PRO A 129 -1.83 -11.22 -8.25
C PRO A 129 -2.41 -11.24 -6.83
N LEU A 130 -3.03 -12.35 -6.41
CA LEU A 130 -3.59 -12.50 -5.07
C LEU A 130 -2.56 -12.86 -3.99
N LEU A 131 -1.37 -13.35 -4.37
CA LEU A 131 -0.34 -13.78 -3.43
C LEU A 131 0.18 -12.63 -2.56
N SER A 132 0.30 -12.92 -1.27
CA SER A 132 0.81 -12.00 -0.26
C SER A 132 2.25 -12.34 0.14
N ASN A 133 2.99 -11.36 0.67
CA ASN A 133 4.37 -11.54 1.17
C ASN A 133 4.54 -12.62 2.27
N ILE A 134 3.44 -13.14 2.83
CA ILE A 134 3.46 -14.21 3.84
C ILE A 134 3.58 -15.58 3.17
N GLU A 135 2.95 -15.79 2.01
CA GLU A 135 2.92 -17.06 1.28
C GLU A 135 4.30 -17.43 0.73
N LEU A 136 4.98 -16.47 0.09
CA LEU A 136 6.30 -16.67 -0.55
C LEU A 136 7.38 -17.14 0.45
N LYS A 137 7.28 -16.76 1.73
CA LYS A 137 8.22 -17.22 2.78
C LYS A 137 7.98 -18.67 3.24
N LEU A 138 6.81 -19.25 2.95
CA LEU A 138 6.46 -20.61 3.33
C LEU A 138 6.86 -21.65 2.28
N GLU A 139 7.08 -21.26 1.02
CA GLU A 139 7.53 -22.17 -0.03
C GLU A 139 9.05 -22.41 0.03
N ASP A 140 9.86 -21.35 0.22
CA ASP A 140 11.33 -21.46 0.37
C ASP A 140 11.78 -22.25 1.61
N THR A 141 10.90 -22.52 2.56
CA THR A 141 11.23 -23.25 3.81
C THR A 141 10.84 -24.73 3.81
N LYS A 142 10.35 -25.28 2.69
CA LYS A 142 9.88 -26.68 2.58
C LYS A 142 10.63 -27.55 1.56
N SER A 143 11.97 -27.55 1.55
CA SER A 143 12.74 -28.37 0.59
C SER A 143 13.95 -29.15 1.12
N THR A 144 14.34 -29.07 2.40
CA THR A 144 15.43 -29.91 2.94
C THR A 144 15.22 -30.40 4.39
N ASP A 145 14.36 -31.40 4.61
CA ASP A 145 14.70 -32.44 5.59
C ASP A 145 13.93 -33.77 5.40
N LYS A 146 14.55 -34.70 4.67
CA LYS A 146 14.20 -36.12 4.65
C LYS A 146 15.48 -36.95 4.72
N ARG A 147 15.87 -37.39 5.93
CA ARG A 147 16.33 -38.77 6.27
C ARG A 147 17.12 -38.84 7.60
N ARG A 148 16.49 -39.40 8.63
CA ARG A 148 17.01 -40.19 9.80
C ARG A 148 16.05 -39.96 10.99
N GLY A 149 15.60 -40.94 11.77
CA GLY A 149 15.68 -42.39 11.60
C GLY A 149 15.15 -43.16 12.82
N ARG A 150 14.15 -44.04 12.61
CA ARG A 150 13.96 -45.36 13.24
C ARG A 150 14.19 -45.52 14.78
N ARG A 151 13.08 -45.62 15.52
CA ARG A 151 12.78 -46.47 16.72
C ARG A 151 11.34 -46.10 17.12
N ARG A 152 10.29 -46.89 16.93
CA ARG A 152 9.98 -48.27 17.36
C ARG A 152 10.14 -48.45 18.88
N ASN A 153 9.01 -48.39 19.59
CA ASN A 153 8.66 -49.35 20.63
C ASN A 153 7.13 -49.48 20.73
N GLU A 154 6.68 -50.66 21.18
CA GLU A 154 5.35 -51.25 20.98
C GLU A 154 5.12 -52.25 22.14
N SER A 155 4.05 -52.07 22.92
CA SER A 155 3.45 -52.99 23.92
C SER A 155 2.46 -52.17 24.77
N GLU A 156 1.13 -52.31 24.71
CA GLU A 156 0.24 -53.47 24.98
C GLU A 156 -0.12 -53.69 26.47
N SER A 157 -1.44 -53.61 26.75
CA SER A 157 -2.26 -54.30 27.77
C SER A 157 -3.54 -53.47 27.97
N GLU A 158 -4.65 -53.72 27.27
CA GLU A 158 -5.71 -54.71 27.62
C GLU A 158 -6.30 -54.55 29.04
N ASP A 159 -7.60 -54.21 29.14
CA ASP A 159 -8.64 -55.18 29.53
C ASP A 159 -10.08 -54.68 29.20
N SER A 160 -11.02 -55.61 29.29
CA SER A 160 -12.41 -55.74 28.83
C SER A 160 -13.43 -54.87 29.61
N THR A 161 -14.67 -54.64 29.15
CA THR A 161 -15.81 -55.61 29.28
C THR A 161 -17.08 -55.05 28.59
N SER A 162 -18.07 -55.92 28.37
CA SER A 162 -19.25 -55.79 27.51
C SER A 162 -20.51 -55.12 28.10
N ASN A 163 -21.56 -55.09 27.26
CA ASN A 163 -23.01 -55.03 27.54
C ASN A 163 -23.68 -53.66 27.81
N ASN A 164 -25.00 -53.49 27.62
CA ASN A 164 -25.97 -53.99 26.61
C ASN A 164 -27.35 -53.33 26.92
N ASN A 165 -28.18 -52.98 25.91
CA ASN A 165 -29.62 -52.62 26.06
C ASN A 165 -29.96 -51.41 27.00
N SER A 166 -31.16 -50.80 27.00
CA SER A 166 -32.32 -50.75 26.08
C SER A 166 -33.33 -49.71 26.56
N ASN A 167 -34.12 -49.11 25.64
CA ASN A 167 -35.45 -48.48 25.85
C ASN A 167 -35.56 -47.26 26.82
N GLY A 168 -36.47 -46.30 26.61
CA GLY A 168 -37.32 -46.06 25.44
C GLY A 168 -38.49 -45.08 25.69
N SER A 169 -38.96 -44.40 24.63
CA SER A 169 -40.34 -43.94 24.36
C SER A 169 -41.10 -43.09 25.42
N THR A 170 -41.52 -41.84 25.16
CA THR A 170 -42.82 -41.40 24.56
C THR A 170 -43.06 -39.91 24.92
N LYS A 171 -44.05 -39.10 24.47
CA LYS A 171 -45.13 -39.06 23.43
C LYS A 171 -45.38 -37.53 23.23
N ALA A 172 -45.38 -36.92 22.03
CA ALA A 172 -46.27 -37.01 20.86
C ALA A 172 -47.50 -36.05 20.86
N LYS A 173 -47.82 -35.54 19.64
CA LYS A 173 -49.02 -34.74 19.22
C LYS A 173 -48.99 -33.23 19.55
N LYS A 174 -49.52 -32.32 18.72
CA LYS A 174 -50.37 -32.44 17.49
C LYS A 174 -50.22 -31.20 16.56
N SER A 175 -50.52 -31.36 15.27
CA SER A 175 -50.67 -30.33 14.21
C SER A 175 -52.18 -30.02 13.96
N PRO A 176 -52.68 -29.42 12.84
CA PRO A 176 -52.11 -28.56 11.77
C PRO A 176 -53.00 -27.33 11.37
N SER A 177 -52.55 -26.47 10.43
CA SER A 177 -53.37 -25.66 9.49
C SER A 177 -52.45 -25.03 8.42
N SER A 178 -52.53 -25.42 7.14
CA SER A 178 -53.19 -24.71 6.02
C SER A 178 -52.72 -23.25 5.78
N GLY A 179 -52.47 -22.77 4.55
CA GLY A 179 -52.88 -23.29 3.25
C GLY A 179 -52.03 -22.82 2.06
N ASN A 180 -52.47 -23.22 0.87
CA ASN A 180 -51.72 -23.23 -0.40
C ASN A 180 -52.28 -22.21 -1.41
N LYS A 181 -51.45 -21.57 -2.25
CA LYS A 181 -51.88 -21.02 -3.56
C LYS A 181 -50.74 -20.59 -4.50
N ASN A 182 -50.86 -21.08 -5.75
CA ASN A 182 -50.17 -20.69 -6.99
C ASN A 182 -50.35 -19.17 -7.31
N ARG A 183 -49.72 -18.54 -8.33
CA ARG A 183 -49.60 -18.97 -9.74
C ARG A 183 -48.71 -18.06 -10.62
N ASP A 184 -48.41 -18.58 -11.80
CA ASP A 184 -47.62 -18.15 -12.99
C ASP A 184 -47.43 -16.66 -13.41
N SER A 185 -46.37 -16.49 -14.22
CA SER A 185 -46.00 -15.41 -15.20
C SER A 185 -47.06 -15.23 -16.34
N PRO A 186 -46.92 -14.41 -17.44
CA PRO A 186 -45.71 -13.83 -18.09
C PRO A 186 -45.76 -12.45 -18.85
N VAL A 187 -44.58 -11.99 -19.32
CA VAL A 187 -44.23 -11.30 -20.61
C VAL A 187 -45.06 -10.10 -21.17
N SER A 188 -44.40 -8.94 -21.44
CA SER A 188 -44.33 -8.23 -22.76
C SER A 188 -43.69 -6.82 -22.73
N THR A 189 -42.93 -6.48 -23.79
CA THR A 189 -42.53 -5.12 -24.28
C THR A 189 -43.69 -4.50 -25.13
N PRO A 190 -43.65 -3.29 -25.79
CA PRO A 190 -42.51 -2.50 -26.33
C PRO A 190 -42.68 -0.94 -26.51
N VAL A 191 -41.78 -0.33 -27.33
CA VAL A 191 -41.95 0.93 -28.12
C VAL A 191 -41.99 2.30 -27.37
N ALA A 192 -41.71 3.48 -27.96
CA ALA A 192 -40.57 3.97 -28.78
C ALA A 192 -40.66 5.53 -28.97
N THR A 193 -39.51 6.19 -29.14
CA THR A 193 -39.24 7.45 -29.92
C THR A 193 -39.96 8.79 -29.63
N SER A 194 -39.18 9.89 -29.81
CA SER A 194 -39.58 11.28 -30.18
C SER A 194 -40.11 12.18 -29.04
N VAL A 195 -39.92 13.51 -29.01
CA VAL A 195 -39.59 14.53 -30.05
C VAL A 195 -38.73 15.71 -29.53
N SER A 196 -38.10 16.40 -30.50
CA SER A 196 -37.88 17.87 -30.62
C SER A 196 -37.02 18.68 -29.64
N ASP A 197 -35.94 19.23 -30.20
CA ASP A 197 -35.43 20.59 -30.02
C ASP A 197 -36.45 21.66 -29.60
N PHE A 198 -36.05 22.55 -28.68
CA PHE A 198 -36.40 23.97 -28.79
C PHE A 198 -35.23 24.90 -28.45
N LYS A 199 -34.70 25.53 -29.50
CA LYS A 199 -33.67 26.57 -29.49
C LYS A 199 -34.31 27.93 -29.16
N LYS A 200 -33.94 28.58 -28.04
CA LYS A 200 -34.24 30.01 -27.85
C LYS A 200 -33.13 30.80 -27.16
N LYS A 201 -32.40 31.53 -28.01
CA LYS A 201 -31.50 32.63 -27.66
C LYS A 201 -32.31 33.85 -27.20
N ARG A 202 -31.93 34.53 -26.12
CA ARG A 202 -32.05 36.00 -26.02
C ARG A 202 -31.07 36.61 -25.00
N GLU A 203 -30.54 37.78 -25.32
CA GLU A 203 -29.52 38.50 -24.57
C GLU A 203 -30.08 39.50 -23.54
N SER A 204 -29.20 39.84 -22.57
CA SER A 204 -28.89 41.18 -22.02
C SER A 204 -29.86 41.95 -21.09
N SER A 205 -29.20 42.58 -20.10
CA SER A 205 -29.59 43.78 -19.34
C SER A 205 -30.64 43.62 -18.23
N SER A 206 -30.58 44.34 -17.09
CA SER A 206 -29.51 45.11 -16.42
C SER A 206 -30.02 45.52 -15.02
N GLU A 207 -29.12 45.84 -14.06
CA GLU A 207 -29.44 46.41 -12.73
C GLU A 207 -30.29 45.51 -11.79
N SER A 208 -30.31 45.66 -10.44
CA SER A 208 -29.63 46.55 -9.50
C SER A 208 -29.42 45.87 -8.12
N LEU A 209 -28.47 46.43 -7.35
CA LEU A 209 -28.31 46.40 -5.88
C LEU A 209 -29.33 45.60 -5.02
N SER A 210 -28.85 44.66 -4.18
CA SER A 210 -28.82 44.81 -2.70
C SER A 210 -28.70 43.49 -1.90
N THR A 211 -28.12 43.62 -0.71
CA THR A 211 -28.31 42.79 0.51
C THR A 211 -27.47 41.49 0.71
N SER A 212 -26.84 41.47 1.91
CA SER A 212 -26.38 40.32 2.72
C SER A 212 -24.96 39.74 2.51
N PRO A 213 -24.16 39.63 3.59
CA PRO A 213 -22.88 38.94 3.57
C PRO A 213 -23.09 37.43 3.63
N SER A 214 -22.65 36.71 2.59
CA SER A 214 -22.68 35.25 2.60
C SER A 214 -21.53 34.72 3.46
N PHE A 215 -21.86 34.21 4.65
CA PHE A 215 -20.95 33.53 5.55
C PHE A 215 -20.49 32.22 4.87
N VAL A 216 -19.33 32.25 4.20
CA VAL A 216 -18.68 31.05 3.69
C VAL A 216 -18.20 30.24 4.91
N PRO A 217 -18.64 28.99 5.10
CA PRO A 217 -18.03 28.12 6.09
C PRO A 217 -16.60 27.83 5.64
N GLU A 218 -15.63 28.42 6.32
CA GLU A 218 -14.21 28.12 6.14
C GLU A 218 -14.00 26.64 6.45
N GLU A 219 -13.77 25.81 5.42
CA GLU A 219 -13.48 24.39 5.64
C GLU A 219 -12.24 24.27 6.53
N PRO A 220 -12.31 23.57 7.68
CA PRO A 220 -11.18 23.48 8.58
C PRO A 220 -10.00 22.81 7.87
N PRO A 221 -8.78 23.35 7.98
CA PRO A 221 -7.62 22.84 7.25
C PRO A 221 -7.45 21.34 7.54
N LYS A 222 -7.49 20.54 6.47
CA LYS A 222 -7.47 19.06 6.52
C LYS A 222 -6.31 18.60 7.40
N LYS A 223 -6.65 18.17 8.62
CA LYS A 223 -5.69 17.77 9.65
C LYS A 223 -4.86 16.61 9.10
N ARG A 224 -3.63 16.90 8.64
CA ARG A 224 -2.66 15.89 8.21
C ARG A 224 -2.56 14.87 9.33
N SER A 225 -2.92 13.62 9.05
CA SER A 225 -2.96 12.57 10.06
C SER A 225 -1.59 12.47 10.72
N LYS A 226 -1.57 12.63 12.05
CA LYS A 226 -0.34 12.60 12.85
C LYS A 226 0.39 11.28 12.53
N LEU A 227 1.55 11.38 11.88
CA LEU A 227 2.30 10.22 11.40
C LEU A 227 2.47 9.21 12.55
N ASP A 228 2.14 7.95 12.31
CA ASP A 228 2.13 6.93 13.36
C ASP A 228 3.51 6.82 14.03
N TYR A 229 3.52 6.61 15.35
CA TYR A 229 4.71 6.51 16.20
C TYR A 229 5.67 5.43 15.68
N SER A 230 5.14 4.27 15.30
CA SER A 230 5.92 3.18 14.72
C SER A 230 6.68 3.63 13.46
N ARG A 231 6.02 4.40 12.57
CA ARG A 231 6.62 4.93 11.34
C ARG A 231 7.66 6.02 11.61
N ARG A 232 7.55 6.79 12.70
CA ARG A 232 8.60 7.75 13.12
C ARG A 232 9.88 7.04 13.57
N VAL A 233 9.74 5.95 14.35
CA VAL A 233 10.88 5.11 14.78
C VAL A 233 11.56 4.46 13.58
N GLU A 234 10.78 3.89 12.66
CA GLU A 234 11.25 3.28 11.42
C GLU A 234 12.03 4.28 10.54
N ILE A 235 11.47 5.47 10.29
CA ILE A 235 12.16 6.51 9.50
C ILE A 235 13.45 6.98 10.19
N ALA A 236 13.47 7.10 11.52
CA ALA A 236 14.69 7.42 12.26
C ALA A 236 15.76 6.31 12.14
N GLN A 237 15.36 5.03 12.03
CA GLN A 237 16.27 3.93 11.71
C GLN A 237 16.77 3.99 10.26
N ILE A 238 15.93 4.33 9.28
CA ILE A 238 16.34 4.50 7.87
C ILE A 238 17.39 5.60 7.74
N PHE A 239 17.15 6.78 8.32
CA PHE A 239 18.14 7.87 8.36
C PHE A 239 19.47 7.42 8.98
N ARG A 240 19.39 6.66 10.08
CA ARG A 240 20.57 6.13 10.78
C ARG A 240 21.31 5.10 9.92
N ASN A 241 20.63 4.21 9.22
CA ASN A 241 21.26 3.17 8.40
C ASN A 241 21.90 3.76 7.14
N LYS A 242 21.22 4.66 6.42
CA LYS A 242 21.77 5.32 5.22
C LYS A 242 23.01 6.15 5.55
N LEU A 243 22.94 7.06 6.53
CA LEU A 243 24.12 7.83 6.97
C LEU A 243 25.28 6.94 7.45
N GLN A 244 24.98 5.82 8.12
CA GLN A 244 26.02 4.89 8.58
C GLN A 244 26.69 4.14 7.41
N LYS A 245 25.92 3.75 6.38
CA LYS A 245 26.42 3.09 5.15
C LYS A 245 27.20 4.06 4.24
N CYS A 246 26.73 5.29 4.07
CA CYS A 246 27.37 6.29 3.21
C CYS A 246 28.66 6.88 3.82
N LEU A 247 28.71 7.07 5.14
CA LEU A 247 29.78 7.86 5.79
C LEU A 247 30.71 7.09 6.75
N VAL A 248 30.30 5.95 7.32
CA VAL A 248 31.01 5.37 8.49
C VAL A 248 31.41 3.90 8.32
N GLN A 249 30.61 3.08 7.64
CA GLN A 249 30.87 1.63 7.47
C GLN A 249 31.49 1.30 6.11
N ARG A 250 32.43 2.11 5.65
CA ARG A 250 33.12 1.91 4.37
C ARG A 250 34.61 1.69 4.59
N ASP A 251 35.16 0.69 3.90
CA ASP A 251 36.60 0.48 3.81
C ASP A 251 37.27 1.43 2.80
N THR A 252 36.47 2.26 2.11
CA THR A 252 36.88 3.27 1.13
C THR A 252 36.26 4.63 1.47
N PRO A 253 36.93 5.75 1.16
CA PRO A 253 36.36 7.09 1.36
C PRO A 253 34.97 7.25 0.72
N PRO A 254 34.06 8.05 1.30
CA PRO A 254 32.76 8.34 0.69
C PRO A 254 32.92 8.94 -0.71
N THR A 255 32.08 8.50 -1.66
CA THR A 255 32.05 9.11 -3.00
C THR A 255 31.30 10.45 -2.98
N ASP A 256 31.50 11.30 -3.99
CA ASP A 256 30.75 12.57 -4.12
C ASP A 256 29.22 12.34 -4.11
N ALA A 257 28.76 11.21 -4.65
CA ALA A 257 27.36 10.80 -4.59
C ALA A 257 26.90 10.44 -3.16
N ASP A 258 27.70 9.68 -2.40
CA ASP A 258 27.44 9.38 -0.97
C ASP A 258 27.40 10.67 -0.13
N LEU A 259 28.28 11.63 -0.42
CA LEU A 259 28.33 12.93 0.26
C LEU A 259 27.09 13.77 -0.07
N ALA A 260 26.66 13.82 -1.33
CA ALA A 260 25.47 14.54 -1.77
C ALA A 260 24.17 13.93 -1.22
N GLU A 261 24.05 12.59 -1.18
CA GLU A 261 22.91 11.94 -0.51
C GLU A 261 22.92 12.23 1.00
N SER A 262 24.09 12.14 1.65
CA SER A 262 24.22 12.40 3.08
C SER A 262 23.83 13.84 3.44
N ASP A 263 24.20 14.83 2.64
CA ASP A 263 23.77 16.23 2.83
C ASP A 263 22.24 16.38 2.68
N LYS A 264 21.64 15.75 1.67
CA LYS A 264 20.17 15.70 1.50
C LYS A 264 19.48 15.07 2.71
N LEU A 265 20.06 14.03 3.31
CA LEU A 265 19.56 13.40 4.54
C LEU A 265 19.70 14.34 5.75
N MET A 266 20.85 15.01 5.93
CA MET A 266 21.09 15.97 7.02
C MET A 266 20.10 17.15 6.95
N ARG A 267 19.90 17.76 5.79
CA ARG A 267 18.91 18.83 5.58
C ARG A 267 17.49 18.36 5.92
N LYS A 268 17.13 17.13 5.57
CA LYS A 268 15.81 16.54 5.88
C LYS A 268 15.65 16.26 7.39
N ILE A 269 16.71 15.84 8.09
CA ILE A 269 16.69 15.69 9.54
C ILE A 269 16.53 17.07 10.21
N LEU A 270 17.28 18.09 9.78
CA LEU A 270 17.19 19.46 10.28
C LEU A 270 15.77 20.04 10.12
N SER A 271 15.15 19.90 8.94
CA SER A 271 13.81 20.43 8.68
C SER A 271 12.73 19.80 9.57
N HIS A 272 12.86 18.52 9.92
CA HIS A 272 11.96 17.80 10.82
C HIS A 272 12.35 17.90 12.31
N THR A 273 13.53 18.42 12.64
CA THR A 273 13.98 18.60 14.03
C THR A 273 13.26 19.74 14.75
N LYS A 274 12.69 20.70 14.00
CA LYS A 274 11.89 21.81 14.54
C LYS A 274 10.37 21.65 14.29
N SER A 275 9.89 20.48 13.88
CA SER A 275 8.46 20.28 13.61
C SER A 275 7.63 20.17 14.89
N THR A 276 6.38 20.64 14.86
CA THR A 276 5.40 20.42 15.93
C THR A 276 4.23 19.60 15.37
N PRO A 277 3.96 18.37 15.85
CA PRO A 277 4.69 17.64 16.87
C PRO A 277 6.11 17.25 16.42
N GLU A 278 6.98 17.01 17.39
CA GLU A 278 8.36 16.58 17.15
C GLU A 278 8.39 15.26 16.37
N PHE A 279 9.15 15.24 15.26
CA PHE A 279 9.31 14.03 14.47
C PHE A 279 10.24 13.02 15.16
N PHE A 280 11.38 13.51 15.64
CA PHE A 280 12.41 12.72 16.33
C PHE A 280 12.19 12.75 17.84
N ASP A 281 11.06 12.17 18.26
CA ASP A 281 10.73 12.06 19.69
C ASP A 281 11.70 11.15 20.46
N LEU A 282 11.52 11.11 21.78
CA LEU A 282 12.37 10.36 22.70
C LEU A 282 12.56 8.90 22.28
N GLU A 283 11.50 8.20 21.85
CA GLU A 283 11.61 6.79 21.49
C GLU A 283 12.31 6.62 20.15
N ALA A 284 11.93 7.43 19.15
CA ALA A 284 12.60 7.42 17.85
C ALA A 284 14.12 7.56 18.04
N LEU A 285 14.57 8.44 18.94
CA LEU A 285 15.99 8.60 19.29
C LEU A 285 16.56 7.47 20.17
N ARG A 286 15.78 6.89 21.10
CA ARG A 286 16.18 5.78 21.97
C ARG A 286 16.44 4.50 21.17
N VAL A 287 15.53 4.17 20.25
CA VAL A 287 15.53 2.95 19.45
C VAL A 287 16.48 3.05 18.27
N SER A 288 16.37 4.10 17.43
CA SER A 288 17.28 4.28 16.28
C SER A 288 18.73 4.51 16.69
N LYS A 289 18.94 5.14 17.86
CA LYS A 289 20.24 5.64 18.35
C LYS A 289 20.90 6.61 17.35
N LEU A 290 20.13 7.28 16.49
CA LEU A 290 20.62 8.23 15.48
C LEU A 290 21.54 9.31 16.09
N HIS A 291 21.16 9.84 17.27
CA HIS A 291 21.98 10.77 18.06
C HIS A 291 23.40 10.26 18.39
N LYS A 292 23.66 8.94 18.39
CA LYS A 292 25.02 8.41 18.55
C LYS A 292 25.81 8.44 17.26
N LEU A 293 25.17 8.14 16.15
CA LEU A 293 25.81 8.19 14.83
C LEU A 293 26.22 9.63 14.49
N LEU A 294 25.34 10.61 14.72
CA LEU A 294 25.68 12.03 14.52
C LEU A 294 26.87 12.46 15.38
N LYS A 295 27.01 11.93 16.61
CA LYS A 295 28.19 12.18 17.44
C LYS A 295 29.46 11.54 16.86
N VAL A 296 29.38 10.35 16.28
CA VAL A 296 30.52 9.72 15.58
C VAL A 296 30.93 10.57 14.37
N ILE A 297 29.99 10.95 13.52
CA ILE A 297 30.23 11.80 12.34
C ILE A 297 30.89 13.12 12.74
N SER A 298 30.37 13.79 13.77
CA SER A 298 30.97 15.04 14.31
C SER A 298 32.33 14.85 14.99
N SER A 299 32.77 13.62 15.24
CA SER A 299 34.10 13.32 15.80
C SER A 299 35.12 12.90 14.73
N MET A 300 34.70 12.71 13.47
CA MET A 300 35.58 12.29 12.36
C MET A 300 36.05 13.51 11.57
N PRO A 301 37.36 13.84 11.54
CA PRO A 301 37.88 15.03 10.85
C PRO A 301 37.56 15.07 9.35
N GLU A 302 37.57 13.91 8.70
CA GLU A 302 37.29 13.72 7.27
C GLU A 302 35.85 14.13 6.87
N LEU A 303 34.93 14.16 7.85
CA LEU A 303 33.52 14.49 7.66
C LEU A 303 33.17 15.91 8.12
N SER A 304 34.17 16.81 8.18
CA SER A 304 34.06 18.19 8.70
C SER A 304 32.88 18.99 8.11
N GLN A 305 32.56 18.81 6.83
CA GLN A 305 31.41 19.45 6.17
C GLN A 305 30.05 19.15 6.82
N PHE A 306 29.92 18.04 7.56
CA PHE A 306 28.68 17.68 8.26
C PHE A 306 28.68 18.09 9.74
N HIS A 307 29.79 18.60 10.28
CA HIS A 307 29.93 18.85 11.73
C HIS A 307 28.95 19.90 12.24
N GLU A 308 28.79 21.02 11.53
CA GLU A 308 27.83 22.07 11.89
C GLU A 308 26.41 21.51 11.98
N SER A 309 25.95 20.85 10.91
CA SER A 309 24.62 20.20 10.87
C SER A 309 24.43 19.17 12.00
N CYS A 310 25.44 18.32 12.24
CA CYS A 310 25.38 17.34 13.33
C CYS A 310 25.26 18.02 14.70
N ASN A 311 26.03 19.08 14.95
CA ASN A 311 26.03 19.79 16.22
C ASN A 311 24.71 20.53 16.45
N THR A 312 24.15 21.20 15.45
CA THR A 312 22.81 21.82 15.54
C THR A 312 21.72 20.80 15.85
N ILE A 313 21.72 19.62 15.20
CA ILE A 313 20.75 18.55 15.49
C ILE A 313 20.94 18.03 16.92
N LEU A 314 22.18 17.77 17.33
CA LEU A 314 22.52 17.24 18.66
C LEU A 314 22.18 18.21 19.80
N GLU A 315 22.28 19.51 19.56
CA GLU A 315 21.88 20.55 20.51
C GLU A 315 20.36 20.52 20.75
N VAL A 316 19.54 20.52 19.69
CA VAL A 316 18.07 20.41 19.82
C VAL A 316 17.66 19.10 20.49
N TRP A 317 18.37 18.00 20.20
CA TRP A 317 18.10 16.69 20.83
C TRP A 317 18.74 16.52 22.21
N ALA A 318 19.48 17.50 22.74
CA ALA A 318 20.17 17.36 24.02
C ALA A 318 19.22 17.00 25.21
N PRO A 319 18.02 17.58 25.36
CA PRO A 319 17.08 17.20 26.42
C PRO A 319 16.66 15.73 26.33
N HIS A 320 16.36 15.25 25.10
CA HIS A 320 16.00 13.87 24.82
C HIS A 320 17.15 12.90 25.14
N VAL A 321 18.36 13.21 24.68
CA VAL A 321 19.56 12.40 24.93
C VAL A 321 19.92 12.35 26.43
N GLN A 322 19.75 13.46 27.16
CA GLN A 322 19.93 13.48 28.61
C GLN A 322 18.91 12.58 29.33
N LYS A 323 17.63 12.62 28.93
CA LYS A 323 16.59 11.76 29.52
C LYS A 323 16.87 10.28 29.27
N ILE A 324 17.22 9.90 28.03
CA ILE A 324 17.65 8.53 27.67
C ILE A 324 18.84 8.05 28.53
N LYS A 325 19.84 8.92 28.78
CA LYS A 325 20.97 8.61 29.66
C LYS A 325 20.54 8.38 31.11
N LYS A 326 19.69 9.25 31.66
CA LYS A 326 19.17 9.15 33.04
C LYS A 326 18.38 7.86 33.27
N GLU A 327 17.51 7.50 32.32
CA GLU A 327 16.73 6.24 32.35
C GLU A 327 17.64 5.01 32.32
N LYS A 328 18.66 5.00 31.45
CA LYS A 328 19.63 3.90 31.37
C LYS A 328 20.46 3.74 32.66
N LEU A 329 20.79 4.85 33.33
CA LEU A 329 21.47 4.83 34.63
C LEU A 329 20.56 4.24 35.72
N LYS A 330 19.28 4.64 35.78
CA LYS A 330 18.30 4.07 36.72
C LYS A 330 18.16 2.55 36.55
N LEU A 331 17.98 2.10 35.30
CA LEU A 331 17.88 0.66 34.98
C LEU A 331 19.12 -0.15 35.39
N LYS A 332 20.31 0.44 35.27
CA LYS A 332 21.55 -0.20 35.75
C LYS A 332 21.63 -0.25 37.28
N GLY A 333 21.24 0.83 37.96
CA GLY A 333 21.22 0.88 39.42
C GLY A 333 20.24 -0.10 40.06
N SER A 334 19.10 -0.38 39.40
CA SER A 334 18.13 -1.40 39.86
C SER A 334 18.51 -2.85 39.52
N LEU A 335 19.65 -3.08 38.87
CA LEU A 335 20.14 -4.40 38.45
C LEU A 335 21.49 -4.77 39.10
N SER A 336 22.00 -3.94 40.00
CA SER A 336 23.09 -4.30 40.92
C SER A 336 22.48 -4.56 42.31
N PRO A 337 22.67 -5.75 42.90
CA PRO A 337 22.28 -6.03 44.27
C PRO A 337 23.15 -5.30 45.29
#